data_AF-A0A8K0I4U2-F1
#
_entry.id   AF-A0A8K0I4U2-F1
#
_cell.length_a   1.000
_cell.length_b   1.000
_cell.length_c   1.000
_cell.angle_alpha   90.00
_cell.angle_beta   90.00
_cell.angle_gamma   90.00
#
_symmetry.space_group_name_H-M   'P 1'
#
loop_
_entity.id
_entity.type
_entity.pdbx_description
1 polymer ?
#
loop_
_entity_poly.entity_id
_entity_poly.type
_entity_poly.pdbx_seq_one_letter_code
_entity_poly.pdbx_strand_id
1 'polypeptide(L)'
;MDDPDELEILVSNQHRELMAARTAESDLDLAFRLQMEEAMAASLAVLPCSSSSSTAPPPPPPPPPPSSEEDDEISQIMALQALELERFHQERRDSEHCQAEFRRITEDLRRRTHDERFAREILHIPDKEWEEWGDEFERPIEAVSNEEEPPFRLYFKGMTSRDSVKWRWLQLSAIAAAVCDPKDNLLLKIQKPMPAAAREVFEVKALIEGLNAALSLGIKRIDVFCDYRTLYNHVRHLHC
;
A
#
# COMPACT_ATOMS: atom_id res chain seq x y z
N MET A 1 -2.42 22.60 -6.57
CA MET A 1 -1.81 21.97 -5.37
C MET A 1 -3.01 21.56 -4.56
N ASP A 2 -3.43 20.31 -4.71
CA ASP A 2 -4.53 19.74 -3.94
C ASP A 2 -3.98 19.40 -2.56
N ASP A 3 -4.58 19.96 -1.52
CA ASP A 3 -4.18 19.75 -0.13
C ASP A 3 -4.55 18.29 0.23
N PRO A 4 -3.59 17.43 0.63
CA PRO A 4 -3.88 16.04 0.98
C PRO A 4 -4.94 15.91 2.08
N ASP A 5 -5.05 16.91 2.94
CA ASP A 5 -6.01 16.95 4.04
C ASP A 5 -7.44 17.24 3.53
N GLU A 6 -7.58 18.05 2.47
CA GLU A 6 -8.89 18.34 1.84
C GLU A 6 -9.46 17.08 1.17
N LEU A 7 -8.61 16.31 0.49
CA LEU A 7 -9.00 15.05 -0.13
C LEU A 7 -9.42 14.02 0.93
N GLU A 8 -8.73 13.96 2.07
CA GLU A 8 -9.09 13.06 3.17
C GLU A 8 -10.45 13.39 3.78
N ILE A 9 -10.72 14.68 3.99
CA ILE A 9 -12.02 15.15 4.48
C ILE A 9 -13.12 14.78 3.49
N LEU A 10 -12.88 14.97 2.18
CA LEU A 10 -13.84 14.65 1.14
C LEU A 10 -14.15 13.15 1.08
N VAL A 11 -13.12 12.30 1.07
CA VAL A 11 -13.27 10.83 1.03
C VAL A 11 -13.97 10.31 2.28
N SER A 12 -13.63 10.86 3.45
CA SER A 12 -14.28 10.49 4.72
C SER A 12 -15.76 10.88 4.75
N ASN A 13 -16.11 12.05 4.21
CA ASN A 13 -17.49 12.49 4.06
C ASN A 13 -18.25 11.57 3.10
N GLN A 14 -17.67 11.24 1.95
CA GLN A 14 -18.27 10.34 0.97
C GLN A 14 -18.50 8.94 1.56
N HIS A 15 -17.52 8.41 2.30
CA HIS A 15 -17.66 7.11 2.98
C HIS A 15 -18.81 7.13 4.00
N ARG A 16 -18.90 8.19 4.80
CA ARG A 16 -19.97 8.36 5.78
C ARG A 16 -21.35 8.41 5.12
N GLU A 17 -21.49 9.20 4.05
CA GLU A 17 -22.76 9.32 3.32
C GLU A 17 -23.18 8.00 2.68
N LEU A 18 -22.23 7.28 2.07
CA LEU A 18 -22.49 5.98 1.46
C LEU A 18 -22.90 4.93 2.49
N MET A 19 -22.23 4.88 3.65
CA MET A 19 -22.61 3.97 4.73
C MET A 19 -23.99 4.29 5.33
N ALA A 20 -24.35 5.58 5.42
CA ALA A 20 -25.68 6.01 5.84
C ALA A 20 -26.76 5.58 4.83
N ALA A 21 -26.51 5.76 3.52
CA ALA A 21 -27.42 5.35 2.46
C ALA A 21 -27.65 3.83 2.45
N ARG A 22 -26.57 3.05 2.57
CA ARG A 22 -26.65 1.57 2.66
C ARG A 22 -27.45 1.08 3.86
N THR A 23 -27.29 1.75 5.01
CA THR A 23 -28.06 1.41 6.22
C THR A 23 -29.54 1.73 6.01
N ALA A 24 -29.84 2.89 5.41
CA ALA A 24 -31.21 3.29 5.11
C ALA A 24 -31.91 2.34 4.12
N GLU A 25 -31.20 1.87 3.09
CA GLU A 25 -31.71 0.87 2.13
C GLU A 25 -32.06 -0.46 2.84
N SER A 26 -31.15 -0.96 3.69
CA SER A 26 -31.41 -2.16 4.49
C SER A 26 -32.60 -1.99 5.45
N ASP A 27 -32.77 -0.79 6.03
CA ASP A 27 -33.89 -0.48 6.91
C ASP A 27 -35.22 -0.44 6.15
N LEU A 28 -35.23 0.08 4.91
CA LEU A 28 -36.41 0.08 4.04
C LEU A 28 -36.84 -1.35 3.68
N ASP A 29 -35.90 -2.23 3.32
CA ASP A 29 -36.18 -3.64 3.04
C ASP A 29 -36.74 -4.39 4.26
N LEU A 30 -36.22 -4.08 5.45
CA LEU A 30 -36.73 -4.63 6.70
C LEU A 30 -38.15 -4.12 6.98
N ALA A 31 -38.41 -2.82 6.83
CA ALA A 31 -39.72 -2.22 7.04
C ALA A 31 -40.76 -2.79 6.07
N PHE A 32 -40.39 -2.97 4.79
CA PHE A 32 -41.25 -3.57 3.78
C PHE A 32 -41.66 -5.01 4.16
N ARG A 33 -40.71 -5.84 4.61
CA ARG A 33 -41.01 -7.20 5.08
C ARG A 33 -41.93 -7.20 6.29
N LEU A 34 -41.66 -6.38 7.29
CA LEU A 34 -42.50 -6.25 8.48
C LEU A 34 -43.93 -5.84 8.11
N GLN A 35 -44.09 -4.90 7.18
CA GLN A 35 -45.40 -4.46 6.70
C GLN A 35 -46.16 -5.59 5.97
N MET A 36 -45.46 -6.41 5.19
CA MET A 36 -46.05 -7.57 4.53
C MET A 36 -46.51 -8.63 5.54
N GLU A 37 -45.68 -8.91 6.56
CA GLU A 37 -46.01 -9.83 7.66
C GLU A 37 -47.24 -9.36 8.45
N GLU A 38 -47.31 -8.07 8.78
CA GLU A 38 -48.45 -7.48 9.48
C GLU A 38 -49.74 -7.56 8.64
N ALA A 39 -49.67 -7.26 7.34
CA ALA A 39 -50.82 -7.35 6.45
C ALA A 39 -51.35 -8.79 6.31
N MET A 40 -50.46 -9.78 6.23
CA MET A 40 -50.83 -11.21 6.21
C MET A 40 -51.47 -11.64 7.52
N ALA A 41 -50.88 -11.25 8.66
CA ALA A 41 -51.41 -11.55 9.98
C ALA A 41 -52.80 -10.92 10.20
N ALA A 42 -52.99 -9.67 9.79
CA ALA A 42 -54.28 -8.98 9.84
C ALA A 42 -55.33 -9.67 8.95
N SER A 43 -54.95 -10.14 7.77
CA SER A 43 -55.85 -10.86 6.86
C SER A 43 -56.34 -12.19 7.43
N LEU A 44 -55.48 -12.92 8.16
CA LEU A 44 -55.85 -14.16 8.84
C LEU A 44 -56.76 -13.90 10.05
N ALA A 45 -56.60 -12.77 10.74
CA ALA A 45 -57.43 -12.39 11.88
C ALA A 45 -58.86 -11.99 11.50
N VAL A 46 -59.09 -11.55 10.25
CA VAL A 46 -60.40 -11.08 9.75
C VAL A 46 -61.28 -12.21 9.23
N LEU A 47 -60.78 -13.45 9.08
CA LEU A 47 -61.59 -14.61 8.68
C LEU A 47 -62.60 -15.00 9.78
N PRO A 48 -63.92 -14.77 9.63
CA PRO A 48 -64.90 -15.34 10.52
C PRO A 48 -65.16 -16.78 10.05
N CYS A 49 -65.01 -17.76 10.93
CA CYS A 49 -65.52 -19.10 10.69
C CYS A 49 -67.05 -19.02 10.48
N SER A 50 -67.51 -19.08 9.24
CA SER A 50 -68.91 -19.38 8.90
C SER A 50 -69.00 -19.93 7.47
N SER A 51 -69.28 -21.22 7.39
CA SER A 51 -69.62 -21.95 6.18
C SER A 51 -70.80 -21.30 5.45
N SER A 52 -70.69 -21.07 4.14
CA SER A 52 -71.68 -21.43 3.10
C SER A 52 -71.31 -20.86 1.73
N SER A 53 -71.50 -21.69 0.70
CA SER A 53 -71.20 -21.50 -0.72
C SER A 53 -71.79 -20.23 -1.35
N SER A 54 -71.01 -19.55 -2.19
CA SER A 54 -71.49 -19.00 -3.49
C SER A 54 -70.31 -18.53 -4.35
N THR A 55 -70.42 -18.76 -5.65
CA THR A 55 -69.43 -18.51 -6.72
C THR A 55 -68.96 -17.05 -6.80
N ALA A 56 -67.66 -16.83 -6.55
CA ALA A 56 -66.97 -15.56 -6.82
C ALA A 56 -66.18 -15.65 -8.15
N PRO A 57 -66.07 -14.55 -8.93
CA PRO A 57 -65.26 -14.53 -10.14
C PRO A 57 -63.76 -14.67 -9.82
N PRO A 58 -62.93 -15.15 -10.77
CA PRO A 58 -61.51 -15.36 -10.52
C PRO A 58 -60.80 -14.03 -10.16
N PRO A 59 -59.84 -14.05 -9.22
CA PRO A 59 -59.07 -12.86 -8.87
C PRO A 59 -58.30 -12.34 -10.10
N PRO A 60 -58.11 -11.02 -10.22
CA PRO A 60 -57.25 -10.46 -11.28
C PRO A 60 -55.84 -11.04 -11.15
N PRO A 61 -55.12 -11.23 -12.27
CA PRO A 61 -53.74 -11.73 -12.23
C PRO A 61 -52.88 -10.80 -11.36
N PRO A 62 -51.94 -11.35 -10.58
CA PRO A 62 -51.02 -10.54 -9.80
C PRO A 62 -50.30 -9.55 -10.73
N PRO A 63 -50.06 -8.30 -10.28
CA PRO A 63 -49.24 -7.38 -11.04
C PRO A 63 -47.88 -8.04 -11.31
N PRO A 64 -47.27 -7.82 -12.50
CA PRO A 64 -45.93 -8.33 -12.77
C PRO A 64 -44.98 -7.85 -11.67
N PRO A 65 -44.06 -8.69 -11.19
CA PRO A 65 -43.07 -8.27 -10.21
C PRO A 65 -42.33 -7.04 -10.76
N PRO A 66 -42.07 -6.01 -9.94
CA PRO A 66 -41.20 -4.93 -10.36
C PRO A 66 -39.88 -5.55 -10.83
N SER A 67 -39.42 -5.14 -12.01
CA SER A 67 -38.15 -5.54 -12.58
C SER A 67 -37.02 -5.13 -11.63
N SER A 68 -36.59 -6.05 -10.78
CA SER A 68 -35.58 -5.87 -9.72
C SER A 68 -34.14 -5.83 -10.25
N GLU A 69 -33.95 -5.98 -11.56
CA GLU A 69 -32.61 -6.05 -12.17
C GLU A 69 -31.84 -4.72 -12.02
N GLU A 70 -32.51 -3.57 -12.02
CA GLU A 70 -31.85 -2.26 -11.89
C GLU A 70 -31.44 -1.96 -10.44
N ASP A 71 -32.26 -2.34 -9.45
CA ASP A 71 -31.95 -2.16 -8.03
C ASP A 71 -30.76 -3.05 -7.60
N ASP A 72 -30.73 -4.31 -8.07
CA ASP A 72 -29.63 -5.25 -7.78
C ASP A 72 -28.28 -4.76 -8.33
N GLU A 73 -28.25 -4.06 -9.46
CA GLU A 73 -27.03 -3.47 -10.03
C GLU A 73 -26.55 -2.26 -9.22
N ILE A 74 -27.46 -1.39 -8.76
CA ILE A 74 -27.13 -0.20 -7.97
C ILE A 74 -26.57 -0.61 -6.59
N SER A 75 -27.18 -1.59 -5.91
CA SER A 75 -26.68 -2.08 -4.63
C SER A 75 -25.29 -2.74 -4.78
N GLN A 76 -25.02 -3.43 -5.90
CA GLN A 76 -23.70 -3.97 -6.21
C GLN A 76 -22.64 -2.87 -6.45
N ILE A 77 -22.98 -1.81 -7.17
CA ILE A 77 -22.09 -0.66 -7.40
C ILE A 77 -21.77 0.02 -6.07
N MET A 78 -22.77 0.26 -5.22
CA MET A 78 -22.57 0.84 -3.89
C MET A 78 -21.68 -0.03 -3.01
N ALA A 79 -21.85 -1.36 -3.05
CA ALA A 79 -20.99 -2.29 -2.32
C ALA A 79 -19.53 -2.26 -2.81
N LEU A 80 -19.30 -2.20 -4.12
CA LEU A 80 -17.96 -2.07 -4.69
C LEU A 80 -17.30 -0.75 -4.29
N GLN A 81 -18.03 0.36 -4.37
CA GLN A 81 -17.52 1.68 -3.97
C GLN A 81 -17.18 1.74 -2.48
N ALA A 82 -17.98 1.10 -1.62
CA ALA A 82 -17.68 0.97 -0.19
C ALA A 82 -16.35 0.23 0.06
N LEU A 83 -16.13 -0.89 -0.65
CA LEU A 83 -14.89 -1.67 -0.55
C LEU A 83 -13.66 -0.90 -1.06
N GLU A 84 -13.81 -0.10 -2.12
CA GLU A 84 -12.72 0.73 -2.64
C GLU A 84 -12.32 1.82 -1.65
N LEU A 85 -13.29 2.47 -1.00
CA LEU A 85 -13.05 3.47 0.05
C LEU A 85 -12.39 2.84 1.27
N GLU A 86 -12.85 1.68 1.72
CA GLU A 86 -12.23 0.95 2.83
C GLU A 86 -10.78 0.57 2.52
N ARG A 87 -10.52 0.05 1.30
CA ARG A 87 -9.16 -0.23 0.82
C ARG A 87 -8.28 1.02 0.85
N PHE A 88 -8.79 2.15 0.37
CA PHE A 88 -8.05 3.40 0.35
C PHE A 88 -7.66 3.87 1.76
N HIS A 89 -8.59 3.84 2.72
CA HIS A 89 -8.28 4.19 4.11
C HIS A 89 -7.25 3.25 4.75
N GLN A 90 -7.32 1.96 4.44
CA GLN A 90 -6.33 1.00 4.91
C GLN A 90 -4.95 1.28 4.30
N GLU A 91 -4.88 1.47 2.98
CA GLU A 91 -3.63 1.77 2.26
C GLU A 91 -2.96 3.04 2.78
N ARG A 92 -3.75 4.07 3.12
CA ARG A 92 -3.23 5.30 3.74
C ARG A 92 -2.62 5.04 5.12
N ARG A 93 -3.34 4.35 6.01
CA ARG A 93 -2.84 4.00 7.36
C ARG A 93 -1.56 3.17 7.26
N ASP A 94 -1.53 2.21 6.34
CA ASP A 94 -0.36 1.38 6.10
C ASP A 94 0.81 2.23 5.56
N SER A 95 0.54 3.15 4.63
CA SER A 95 1.54 4.08 4.09
C SER A 95 2.14 4.97 5.17
N GLU A 96 1.32 5.54 6.05
CA GLU A 96 1.76 6.38 7.17
C GLU A 96 2.60 5.59 8.17
N HIS A 97 2.16 4.39 8.54
CA HIS A 97 2.92 3.50 9.43
C HIS A 97 4.26 3.11 8.79
N CYS A 98 4.27 2.72 7.53
CA CYS A 98 5.49 2.43 6.78
C CYS A 98 6.42 3.65 6.75
N GLN A 99 5.89 4.84 6.50
CA GLN A 99 6.68 6.08 6.49
C GLN A 99 7.30 6.38 7.86
N ALA A 100 6.55 6.21 8.94
CA ALA A 100 7.03 6.43 10.30
C ALA A 100 8.15 5.45 10.68
N GLU A 101 7.96 4.16 10.42
CA GLU A 101 9.00 3.15 10.65
C GLU A 101 10.25 3.43 9.80
N PHE A 102 10.06 3.88 8.56
CA PHE A 102 11.15 4.22 7.67
C PHE A 102 11.97 5.43 8.17
N ARG A 103 11.32 6.45 8.75
CA ARG A 103 12.01 7.56 9.44
C ARG A 103 12.81 7.04 10.63
N ARG A 104 12.21 6.20 11.47
CA ARG A 104 12.87 5.59 12.63
C ARG A 104 14.11 4.80 12.24
N ILE A 105 14.00 3.96 11.20
CA ILE A 105 15.13 3.18 10.66
C ILE A 105 16.23 4.10 10.15
N THR A 106 15.87 5.20 9.48
CA THR A 106 16.82 6.18 8.95
C THR A 106 17.59 6.88 10.07
N GLU A 107 16.91 7.33 11.12
CA GLU A 107 17.56 7.93 12.30
C GLU A 107 18.44 6.93 13.06
N ASP A 108 17.97 5.70 13.23
CA ASP A 108 18.75 4.62 13.84
C ASP A 108 20.04 4.34 13.06
N LEU A 109 19.96 4.30 11.74
CA LEU A 109 21.13 4.09 10.88
C LEU A 109 22.14 5.23 11.05
N ARG A 110 21.69 6.48 11.02
CA ARG A 110 22.55 7.66 11.23
C ARG A 110 23.28 7.61 12.58
N ARG A 111 22.57 7.25 13.65
CA ARG A 111 23.17 7.12 14.99
C ARG A 111 24.23 6.02 15.01
N ARG A 112 23.93 4.83 14.50
CA ARG A 112 24.89 3.72 14.49
C ARG A 112 26.14 4.05 13.68
N THR A 113 25.99 4.66 12.51
CA THR A 113 27.14 5.05 11.70
C THR A 113 27.98 6.11 12.42
N HIS A 114 27.33 7.10 13.04
CA HIS A 114 28.00 8.11 13.84
C HIS A 114 28.81 7.48 14.99
N ASP A 115 28.16 6.63 15.80
CA ASP A 115 28.77 6.02 16.98
C ASP A 115 29.93 5.09 16.61
N GLU A 116 29.79 4.32 15.52
CA GLU A 116 30.88 3.51 14.99
C GLU A 116 32.10 4.38 14.61
N ARG A 117 31.86 5.51 13.94
CA ARG A 117 32.94 6.42 13.57
C ARG A 117 33.58 7.05 14.79
N PHE A 118 32.78 7.54 15.73
CA PHE A 118 33.25 8.13 16.97
C PHE A 118 34.14 7.16 17.74
N ALA A 119 33.70 5.91 17.88
CA ALA A 119 34.50 4.86 18.51
C ALA A 119 35.82 4.61 17.76
N ARG A 120 35.79 4.64 16.42
CA ARG A 120 37.01 4.50 15.61
C ARG A 120 37.96 5.68 15.82
N GLU A 121 37.46 6.91 15.84
CA GLU A 121 38.28 8.10 16.08
C GLU A 121 38.95 8.04 17.45
N ILE A 122 38.20 7.71 18.50
CA ILE A 122 38.75 7.54 19.86
C ILE A 122 39.90 6.52 19.87
N LEU A 123 39.73 5.38 19.19
CA LEU A 123 40.78 4.35 19.12
C LEU A 123 42.08 4.82 18.43
N HIS A 124 42.01 5.86 17.60
CA HIS A 124 43.19 6.41 16.91
C HIS A 124 43.83 7.59 17.64
N ILE A 125 43.21 8.11 18.71
CA ILE A 125 43.77 9.18 19.53
C ILE A 125 44.84 8.58 20.47
N PRO A 126 46.09 9.09 20.47
CA PRO A 126 47.12 8.64 21.41
C PRO A 126 46.73 8.91 22.87
N ASP A 127 47.10 8.01 23.79
CA ASP A 127 46.75 8.12 25.23
C ASP A 127 47.14 9.48 25.84
N LYS A 128 48.30 10.02 25.46
CA LYS A 128 48.79 11.31 25.97
C LYS A 128 47.88 12.48 25.56
N GLU A 129 47.37 12.44 24.33
CA GLU A 129 46.45 13.44 23.81
C GLU A 129 45.07 13.29 24.49
N TRP A 130 44.61 12.04 24.64
CA TRP A 130 43.39 11.72 25.35
C TRP A 130 43.40 12.17 26.82
N GLU A 131 44.53 12.04 27.52
CA GLU A 131 44.70 12.53 28.89
C GLU A 131 44.59 14.07 29.00
N GLU A 132 44.96 14.81 27.95
CA GLU A 132 44.98 16.27 27.95
C GLU A 132 43.63 16.89 27.57
N TRP A 133 42.92 16.30 26.60
CA TRP A 133 41.70 16.89 26.04
C TRP A 133 40.55 15.90 25.81
N GLY A 134 40.63 14.67 26.31
CA GLY A 134 39.58 13.65 26.14
C GLY A 134 38.24 14.06 26.76
N ASP A 135 38.26 14.78 27.88
CA ASP A 135 37.05 15.25 28.57
C ASP A 135 36.25 16.31 27.76
N GLU A 136 36.90 17.00 26.83
CA GLU A 136 36.29 18.01 25.95
C GLU A 136 36.01 17.47 24.54
N PHE A 137 36.29 16.18 24.28
CA PHE A 137 36.14 15.59 22.95
C PHE A 137 34.68 15.26 22.64
N GLU A 138 34.00 16.17 21.94
CA GLU A 138 32.62 16.00 21.49
C GLU A 138 32.51 15.91 19.95
N ARG A 139 31.61 15.05 19.49
CA ARG A 139 31.17 14.95 18.09
C ARG A 139 29.64 14.95 18.05
N PRO A 140 29.00 16.11 17.81
CA PRO A 140 27.56 16.16 17.59
C PRO A 140 27.16 15.42 16.29
N ILE A 141 26.01 14.75 16.30
CA ILE A 141 25.52 13.94 15.18
C ILE A 141 25.34 14.81 13.92
N GLU A 142 24.95 16.08 14.08
CA GLU A 142 24.73 17.03 12.98
C GLU A 142 26.03 17.58 12.37
N ALA A 143 27.16 17.48 13.09
CA ALA A 143 28.46 18.02 12.66
C ALA A 143 29.20 17.11 11.67
N VAL A 144 28.63 15.96 11.33
CA VAL A 144 29.23 14.96 10.46
C VAL A 144 29.30 15.43 9.00
N SER A 145 30.53 15.60 8.50
CA SER A 145 30.77 15.67 7.06
C SER A 145 30.63 14.26 6.43
N ASN A 146 29.93 14.16 5.29
CA ASN A 146 29.63 12.88 4.63
C ASN A 146 30.77 12.39 3.72
N GLU A 147 31.89 13.10 3.68
CA GLU A 147 32.98 12.93 2.69
C GLU A 147 33.85 11.70 2.97
N GLU A 148 33.91 11.23 4.22
CA GLU A 148 34.76 10.10 4.62
C GLU A 148 34.00 8.77 4.78
N GLU A 149 32.67 8.78 4.65
CA GLU A 149 31.86 7.59 4.86
C GLU A 149 31.93 6.64 3.65
N PRO A 150 32.30 5.35 3.83
CA PRO A 150 32.32 4.42 2.72
C PRO A 150 30.92 4.30 2.12
N PRO A 151 30.80 4.16 0.79
CA PRO A 151 29.51 4.14 0.12
C PRO A 151 28.69 2.92 0.54
N PHE A 152 27.38 3.12 0.64
CA PHE A 152 26.42 2.02 0.76
C PHE A 152 26.41 1.18 -0.52
N ARG A 153 25.81 0.01 -0.49
CA ARG A 153 25.76 -0.89 -1.66
C ARG A 153 24.33 -1.07 -2.12
N LEU A 154 24.09 -0.94 -3.43
CA LEU A 154 22.81 -1.24 -4.05
C LEU A 154 22.95 -2.44 -4.97
N TYR A 155 22.16 -3.47 -4.69
CA TYR A 155 21.94 -4.60 -5.59
C TYR A 155 20.54 -4.50 -6.17
N PHE A 156 20.39 -4.80 -7.46
CA PHE A 156 19.08 -4.81 -8.11
C PHE A 156 18.97 -5.93 -9.11
N LYS A 157 17.75 -6.40 -9.35
CA LYS A 157 17.48 -7.44 -10.32
C LYS A 157 16.07 -7.37 -10.90
N GLY A 158 15.98 -7.38 -12.22
CA GLY A 158 14.77 -7.68 -12.98
C GLY A 158 14.70 -9.16 -13.34
N MET A 159 13.55 -9.80 -13.10
CA MET A 159 13.33 -11.21 -13.41
C MET A 159 12.06 -11.40 -14.25
N THR A 160 12.14 -12.33 -15.20
CA THR A 160 10.99 -12.80 -16.00
C THR A 160 10.96 -14.32 -15.97
N SER A 161 9.88 -14.90 -15.49
CA SER A 161 9.57 -16.33 -15.61
C SER A 161 8.49 -16.53 -16.67
N ARG A 162 8.53 -17.65 -17.38
CA ARG A 162 7.44 -18.11 -18.24
C ARG A 162 6.88 -19.38 -17.63
N ASP A 163 5.67 -19.28 -17.12
CA ASP A 163 4.97 -20.40 -16.49
C ASP A 163 3.75 -20.80 -17.31
N SER A 164 3.41 -22.09 -17.29
CA SER A 164 2.21 -22.61 -17.94
C SER A 164 1.12 -22.83 -16.88
N VAL A 165 0.01 -22.12 -17.00
CA VAL A 165 -1.18 -22.32 -16.16
C VAL A 165 -2.35 -22.61 -17.08
N LYS A 166 -2.96 -23.80 -16.94
CA LYS A 166 -4.13 -24.24 -17.74
C LYS A 166 -3.95 -23.98 -19.25
N TRP A 167 -2.91 -24.55 -19.85
CA TRP A 167 -2.62 -24.50 -21.30
C TRP A 167 -2.26 -23.13 -21.87
N ARG A 168 -2.19 -22.09 -21.04
CA ARG A 168 -1.79 -20.73 -21.44
C ARG A 168 -0.42 -20.41 -20.87
N TRP A 169 0.48 -19.92 -21.73
CA TRP A 169 1.76 -19.37 -21.30
C TRP A 169 1.51 -18.01 -20.65
N LEU A 170 1.87 -17.89 -19.38
CA LEU A 170 1.85 -16.63 -18.64
C LEU A 170 3.29 -16.19 -18.39
N GLN A 171 3.60 -14.95 -18.77
CA GLN A 171 4.89 -14.35 -18.43
C GLN A 171 4.74 -13.64 -17.09
N LEU A 172 5.33 -14.20 -16.04
CA LEU A 172 5.44 -13.57 -14.73
C LEU A 172 6.69 -12.72 -14.71
N SER A 173 6.58 -11.48 -14.25
CA SER A 173 7.73 -10.57 -14.15
C SER A 173 7.76 -9.94 -12.77
N ALA A 174 8.96 -9.70 -12.25
CA ALA A 174 9.16 -9.07 -10.96
C ALA A 174 10.47 -8.29 -10.95
N ILE A 175 10.54 -7.30 -10.07
CA ILE A 175 11.76 -6.57 -9.76
C ILE A 175 12.10 -6.73 -8.29
N ALA A 176 13.40 -6.69 -8.00
CA ALA A 176 13.91 -6.65 -6.65
C ALA A 176 15.08 -5.67 -6.55
N ALA A 177 15.20 -5.02 -5.39
CA ALA A 177 16.36 -4.21 -5.04
C ALA A 177 16.70 -4.42 -3.56
N ALA A 178 17.98 -4.33 -3.22
CA ALA A 178 18.50 -4.46 -1.87
C ALA A 178 19.53 -3.36 -1.61
N VAL A 179 19.29 -2.57 -0.56
CA VAL A 179 20.22 -1.57 -0.05
C VAL A 179 20.93 -2.17 1.15
N CYS A 180 22.26 -2.20 1.11
CA CYS A 180 23.10 -2.72 2.17
C CYS A 180 24.05 -1.65 2.69
N ASP A 181 24.48 -1.80 3.93
CA ASP A 181 25.54 -0.98 4.51
C ASP A 181 26.91 -1.27 3.84
N PRO A 182 27.97 -0.50 4.15
CA PRO A 182 29.30 -0.74 3.60
C PRO A 182 29.92 -2.11 3.95
N LYS A 183 29.41 -2.78 5.00
CA LYS A 183 29.79 -4.12 5.47
C LYS A 183 28.91 -5.23 4.88
N ASP A 184 28.04 -4.89 3.92
CA ASP A 184 27.13 -5.80 3.22
C ASP A 184 25.95 -6.32 4.06
N ASN A 185 25.62 -5.67 5.19
CA ASN A 185 24.41 -5.97 5.95
C ASN A 185 23.19 -5.36 5.27
N LEU A 186 22.13 -6.15 5.11
CA LEU A 186 20.88 -5.72 4.47
C LEU A 186 20.14 -4.70 5.33
N LEU A 187 19.87 -3.53 4.76
CA LEU A 187 19.09 -2.45 5.38
C LEU A 187 17.66 -2.44 4.87
N LEU A 188 17.50 -2.58 3.55
CA LEU A 188 16.20 -2.53 2.91
C LEU A 188 16.14 -3.50 1.74
N LYS A 189 15.00 -4.18 1.63
CA LYS A 189 14.68 -5.07 0.51
C LYS A 189 13.35 -4.68 -0.11
N ILE A 190 13.36 -4.51 -1.41
CA ILE A 190 12.21 -4.16 -2.23
C ILE A 190 11.93 -5.34 -3.15
N GLN A 191 10.68 -5.77 -3.21
CA GLN A 191 10.22 -6.78 -4.16
C GLN A 191 8.85 -6.35 -4.68
N LYS A 192 8.73 -6.17 -5.99
CA LYS A 192 7.47 -5.75 -6.63
C LYS A 192 7.16 -6.62 -7.83
N PRO A 193 5.93 -7.17 -7.94
CA PRO A 193 5.48 -7.82 -9.16
C PRO A 193 5.32 -6.78 -10.27
N MET A 194 5.49 -7.21 -11.52
CA MET A 194 5.51 -6.33 -12.68
C MET A 194 4.63 -6.84 -13.81
N PRO A 195 3.90 -5.94 -14.51
CA PRO A 195 3.23 -6.28 -15.76
C PRO A 195 4.24 -6.70 -16.83
N ALA A 196 3.79 -7.47 -17.82
CA ALA A 196 4.65 -7.98 -18.88
C ALA A 196 5.31 -6.85 -19.70
N ALA A 197 6.63 -6.92 -19.84
CA ALA A 197 7.47 -5.99 -20.59
C ALA A 197 8.77 -6.70 -21.03
N ALA A 198 9.64 -5.96 -21.72
CA ALA A 198 10.97 -6.44 -22.07
C ALA A 198 11.87 -6.54 -20.83
N ARG A 199 12.84 -7.46 -20.86
CA ARG A 199 13.72 -7.74 -19.71
C ARG A 199 14.54 -6.52 -19.29
N GLU A 200 15.00 -5.75 -20.27
CA GLU A 200 15.75 -4.50 -20.12
C GLU A 200 14.98 -3.51 -19.23
N VAL A 201 13.66 -3.41 -19.43
CA VAL A 201 12.79 -2.50 -18.68
C VAL A 201 12.75 -2.87 -17.20
N PHE A 202 12.74 -4.16 -16.87
CA PHE A 202 12.73 -4.60 -15.47
C PHE A 202 14.05 -4.33 -14.76
N GLU A 203 15.18 -4.53 -15.43
CA GLU A 203 16.50 -4.23 -14.84
C GLU A 203 16.62 -2.72 -14.55
N VAL A 204 16.20 -1.84 -15.48
CA VAL A 204 16.16 -0.39 -15.25
C VAL A 204 15.21 -0.02 -14.13
N LYS A 205 14.01 -0.62 -14.11
CA LYS A 205 13.00 -0.27 -13.10
C LYS A 205 13.43 -0.72 -11.70
N ALA A 206 14.09 -1.87 -11.59
CA ALA A 206 14.69 -2.34 -10.35
C ALA A 206 15.75 -1.35 -9.84
N LEU A 207 16.61 -0.83 -10.74
CA LEU A 207 17.60 0.19 -10.40
C LEU A 207 16.95 1.50 -9.90
N ILE A 208 15.97 2.03 -10.65
CA ILE A 208 15.26 3.26 -10.27
C ILE A 208 14.63 3.12 -8.89
N GLU A 209 13.97 2.00 -8.62
CA GLU A 209 13.32 1.78 -7.32
C GLU A 209 14.32 1.60 -6.18
N GLY A 210 15.46 0.95 -6.44
CA GLY A 210 16.56 0.88 -5.49
C GLY A 210 17.13 2.26 -5.15
N LEU A 211 17.35 3.11 -6.15
CA LEU A 211 17.88 4.46 -5.98
C LEU A 211 16.88 5.38 -5.27
N ASN A 212 15.61 5.34 -5.64
CA ASN A 212 14.55 6.11 -4.96
C ASN A 212 14.51 5.76 -3.48
N ALA A 213 14.58 4.47 -3.15
CA ALA A 213 14.57 4.04 -1.78
C ALA A 213 15.84 4.44 -1.00
N ALA A 214 17.01 4.37 -1.63
CA ALA A 214 18.25 4.87 -1.03
C ALA A 214 18.18 6.38 -0.77
N LEU A 215 17.62 7.16 -1.71
CA LEU A 215 17.39 8.59 -1.53
C LEU A 215 16.40 8.87 -0.40
N SER A 216 15.34 8.08 -0.27
CA SER A 216 14.41 8.19 0.85
C SER A 216 15.12 7.93 2.19
N LEU A 217 16.06 6.98 2.25
CA LEU A 217 16.91 6.73 3.44
C LEU A 217 17.92 7.88 3.71
N GLY A 218 17.98 8.90 2.85
CA GLY A 218 18.95 9.98 2.96
C GLY A 218 20.40 9.54 2.67
N ILE A 219 20.58 8.41 1.97
CA ILE A 219 21.89 7.91 1.58
C ILE A 219 22.41 8.78 0.43
N LYS A 220 23.60 9.37 0.63
CA LYS A 220 24.22 10.27 -0.36
C LYS A 220 25.25 9.58 -1.25
N ARG A 221 25.88 8.52 -0.75
CA ARG A 221 26.96 7.79 -1.43
C ARG A 221 26.59 6.32 -1.54
N ILE A 222 26.50 5.82 -2.76
CA ILE A 222 26.10 4.45 -3.03
C ILE A 222 26.87 3.88 -4.22
N ASP A 223 27.38 2.67 -4.04
CA ASP A 223 27.96 1.85 -5.09
C ASP A 223 26.88 0.93 -5.65
N VAL A 224 26.63 1.05 -6.96
CA VAL A 224 25.61 0.29 -7.66
C VAL A 224 26.23 -0.95 -8.29
N PHE A 225 25.76 -2.12 -7.87
CA PHE A 225 26.19 -3.41 -8.41
C PHE A 225 25.20 -3.89 -9.47
N CYS A 226 25.69 -3.95 -10.71
CA CYS A 226 24.91 -4.34 -11.88
C CYS A 226 25.56 -5.55 -12.57
N ASP A 227 24.79 -6.60 -12.82
CA ASP A 227 25.22 -7.79 -13.58
C ASP A 227 24.83 -7.71 -15.07
N TYR A 228 24.06 -6.69 -15.47
CA TYR A 228 23.54 -6.52 -16.81
C TYR A 228 24.37 -5.52 -17.63
N ARG A 229 25.32 -6.05 -18.42
CA ARG A 229 26.33 -5.28 -19.17
C ARG A 229 25.77 -4.16 -20.05
N THR A 230 24.62 -4.37 -20.70
CA THR A 230 24.02 -3.36 -21.60
C THR A 230 23.65 -2.08 -20.84
N LEU A 231 23.17 -2.22 -19.60
CA LEU A 231 22.85 -1.08 -18.74
C LEU A 231 24.09 -0.40 -18.21
N TYR A 232 25.07 -1.18 -17.77
CA TYR A 232 26.36 -0.64 -17.33
C TYR A 232 26.99 0.26 -18.41
N ASN A 233 26.98 -0.19 -19.67
CA ASN A 233 27.51 0.59 -20.79
C ASN A 233 26.68 1.86 -21.04
N HIS A 234 25.35 1.79 -21.03
CA HIS A 234 24.48 2.96 -21.22
C HIS A 234 24.72 4.04 -20.16
N VAL A 235 24.78 3.65 -18.88
CA VAL A 235 24.98 4.61 -17.77
C VAL A 235 26.38 5.22 -17.84
N ARG A 236 27.40 4.44 -18.19
CA ARG A 236 28.78 4.93 -18.31
C ARG A 236 28.98 5.89 -19.49
N HIS A 237 28.22 5.74 -20.57
CA HIS A 237 28.28 6.63 -21.74
C HIS A 237 27.57 7.98 -21.56
N LEU A 238 26.83 8.21 -20.46
CA LEU A 238 26.21 9.50 -20.15
C LEU A 238 27.17 10.56 -19.57
N HIS A 239 28.44 10.22 -19.32
CA HIS A 239 29.49 11.15 -18.85
C HIS A 239 30.39 11.62 -20.01
N CYS A 240 29.81 12.18 -21.08
CA CYS A 240 30.54 12.94 -22.10
C CYS A 240 29.91 14.32 -22.27
#